data_AF-W5ST00-F1
#
_entry.id   AF-W5ST00-F1
#
_cell.length_a   1.000
_cell.length_b   1.000
_cell.length_c   1.000
_cell.angle_alpha   90.00
_cell.angle_beta   90.00
_cell.angle_gamma   90.00
#
_symmetry.space_group_name_H-M   'P 1'
#
loop_
_entity.id
_entity.type
_entity.pdbx_description
1 polymer ?
#
loop_
_entity_poly.entity_id
_entity_poly.type
_entity_poly.pdbx_seq_one_letter_code
_entity_poly.pdbx_strand_id
1 'polypeptide(L)'
;MSKLIKLTLLTVIFSCTSIASLTEEPTPPKTQTIKELSVYEAKLSDYVMYLQVFLTRTKKKVNDPKYPKFTYFDTSTLKSESTIDDLMFN
;
A
#
# COMPACT_ATOMS: atom_id res chain seq x y z
N MET A 1 34.18 23.18 -16.39
CA MET A 1 33.77 21.79 -16.10
C MET A 1 33.08 21.63 -14.73
N SER A 2 33.62 22.18 -13.63
CA SER A 2 33.02 22.04 -12.27
C SER A 2 31.54 22.50 -12.16
N LYS A 3 31.15 23.60 -12.81
CA LYS A 3 29.74 24.08 -12.79
C LYS A 3 28.75 23.15 -13.49
N LEU A 4 29.14 22.53 -14.60
CA LEU A 4 28.29 21.59 -15.36
C LEU A 4 28.10 20.28 -14.60
N ILE A 5 29.15 19.80 -13.92
CA ILE A 5 29.09 18.61 -13.06
C ILE A 5 28.18 18.85 -11.84
N LYS A 6 28.24 20.05 -11.23
CA LYS A 6 27.32 20.41 -10.13
C LYS A 6 25.87 20.48 -10.60
N LEU A 7 25.62 20.95 -11.83
CA LEU A 7 24.29 21.04 -12.41
C LEU A 7 23.70 19.67 -12.77
N THR A 8 24.51 18.76 -13.33
CA THR A 8 24.09 17.38 -13.59
C THR A 8 23.87 16.60 -12.29
N LEU A 9 24.67 16.84 -11.25
CA LEU A 9 24.44 16.22 -9.94
C LEU A 9 23.11 16.69 -9.32
N LEU A 10 22.78 17.99 -9.43
CA LEU A 10 21.52 18.53 -8.90
C LEU A 10 20.31 17.91 -9.60
N THR A 11 20.35 17.77 -10.92
CA THR A 11 19.24 17.19 -11.71
C THR A 11 19.04 15.69 -11.45
N VAL A 12 20.11 14.96 -11.12
CA VAL A 12 20.02 13.55 -10.68
C VAL A 12 19.42 13.43 -9.27
N ILE A 13 19.73 14.34 -8.36
CA ILE A 13 19.15 14.32 -7.00
C ILE A 13 17.66 14.67 -7.03
N PHE A 14 17.25 15.63 -7.88
CA PHE A 14 15.84 15.99 -8.05
C PHE A 14 15.01 14.96 -8.82
N SER A 15 15.62 14.07 -9.61
CA SER A 15 14.89 12.96 -10.25
C SER A 15 14.70 11.75 -9.34
N CYS A 16 15.45 11.66 -8.23
CA CYS A 16 15.32 10.60 -7.23
C CYS A 16 14.20 10.85 -6.20
N THR A 17 13.54 12.01 -6.18
CA THR A 17 12.54 12.36 -5.15
C THR A 17 11.09 12.00 -5.50
N SER A 18 10.85 11.22 -6.57
CA SER A 18 9.50 10.76 -6.91
C SER A 18 9.34 9.24 -6.88
N ILE A 19 10.16 8.55 -6.07
CA ILE A 19 9.72 7.27 -5.53
C ILE A 19 8.62 7.65 -4.53
N ALA A 20 7.36 7.57 -4.97
CA ALA A 20 6.22 7.64 -4.08
C ALA A 20 6.55 6.73 -2.89
N SER A 21 6.80 7.31 -1.72
CA SER A 21 7.10 6.55 -0.52
C SER A 21 5.99 5.52 -0.39
N LEU A 22 6.36 4.24 -0.36
CA LEU A 22 5.40 3.18 -0.17
C LEU A 22 4.58 3.53 1.08
N THR A 23 3.26 3.48 0.99
CA THR A 23 2.43 3.67 2.19
C THR A 23 2.92 2.70 3.27
N GLU A 24 3.01 3.17 4.51
CA GLU A 24 3.39 2.30 5.62
C GLU A 24 2.23 1.37 5.97
N GLU A 25 2.56 0.13 6.30
CA GLU A 25 1.57 -0.82 6.79
C GLU A 25 0.98 -0.29 8.11
N PRO A 26 -0.36 -0.25 8.26
CA PRO A 26 -0.97 0.21 9.49
C PRO A 26 -0.59 -0.73 10.65
N THR A 27 -0.22 -0.14 11.78
CA THR A 27 0.10 -0.90 12.98
C THR A 27 -1.17 -1.41 13.65
N PRO A 28 -1.22 -2.68 14.11
CA PRO A 28 -2.33 -3.19 14.91
C PRO A 28 -2.59 -2.31 16.15
N PRO A 29 -3.87 -2.12 16.55
CA PRO A 29 -4.20 -1.33 17.72
C PRO A 29 -3.71 -2.03 19.00
N LYS A 30 -3.29 -1.23 19.98
CA LYS A 30 -2.85 -1.77 21.28
C LYS A 30 -4.00 -2.30 22.11
N THR A 31 -5.20 -1.74 21.94
CA THR A 31 -6.41 -2.21 22.62
C THR A 31 -7.38 -2.79 21.60
N GLN A 32 -8.06 -3.85 21.98
CA GLN A 32 -9.00 -4.56 21.10
C GLN A 32 -10.43 -4.05 21.29
N THR A 33 -10.59 -2.73 21.41
CA THR A 33 -11.95 -2.16 21.42
C THR A 33 -12.55 -2.24 20.02
N ILE A 34 -13.86 -2.46 19.92
CA ILE A 34 -14.57 -2.54 18.63
C ILE A 34 -14.24 -1.34 17.74
N LYS A 35 -14.24 -0.13 18.32
CA LYS A 35 -13.90 1.11 17.61
C LYS A 35 -12.47 1.09 17.04
N GLU A 36 -11.49 0.67 17.83
CA GLU A 36 -10.09 0.62 17.36
C GLU A 36 -9.89 -0.46 16.30
N LEU A 37 -10.55 -1.61 16.44
CA LEU A 37 -10.53 -2.68 15.44
C LEU A 37 -11.18 -2.25 14.13
N SER A 38 -12.33 -1.59 14.16
CA SER A 38 -12.98 -1.06 12.95
C SER A 38 -12.14 0.01 12.26
N VAL A 39 -11.47 0.89 13.03
CA VAL A 39 -10.53 1.87 12.46
C VAL A 39 -9.32 1.18 11.84
N TYR A 40 -8.79 0.13 12.47
CA TYR A 40 -7.68 -0.65 11.96
C TYR A 40 -8.05 -1.38 10.67
N GLU A 41 -9.21 -2.03 10.63
CA GLU A 41 -9.74 -2.72 9.44
C GLU A 41 -9.87 -1.78 8.24
N ALA A 42 -10.42 -0.57 8.45
CA ALA A 42 -10.53 0.43 7.41
C ALA A 42 -9.15 0.83 6.85
N LYS A 43 -8.18 1.11 7.73
CA LYS A 43 -6.81 1.43 7.33
C LYS A 43 -6.13 0.30 6.59
N LEU A 44 -6.33 -0.94 7.03
CA LEU A 44 -5.75 -2.12 6.40
C LEU A 44 -6.35 -2.34 5.00
N SER A 45 -7.67 -2.13 4.86
CA SER A 45 -8.37 -2.21 3.57
C SER A 45 -7.84 -1.17 2.57
N ASP A 46 -7.65 0.08 3.02
CA ASP A 46 -7.04 1.15 2.22
C ASP A 46 -5.60 0.80 1.80
N TYR A 47 -4.84 0.21 2.72
CA TYR A 47 -3.47 -0.21 2.45
C TYR A 47 -3.39 -1.30 1.38
N VAL A 48 -4.23 -2.33 1.49
CA VAL A 48 -4.32 -3.40 0.49
C VAL A 48 -4.72 -2.84 -0.89
N MET A 49 -5.70 -1.94 -0.93
CA MET A 49 -6.12 -1.27 -2.17
C MET A 49 -4.96 -0.49 -2.81
N TYR A 50 -4.21 0.27 -2.01
CA TYR A 50 -3.01 0.98 -2.47
C TYR A 50 -2.00 0.00 -3.09
N LEU A 51 -1.70 -1.12 -2.42
CA LEU A 51 -0.76 -2.11 -2.93
C LEU A 51 -1.23 -2.73 -4.26
N GLN A 52 -2.51 -3.06 -4.40
CA GLN A 52 -3.07 -3.58 -5.64
C GLN A 52 -2.93 -2.59 -6.80
N VAL A 53 -3.23 -1.32 -6.56
CA VAL A 53 -3.05 -0.24 -7.55
C VAL A 53 -1.58 -0.06 -7.89
N PHE A 54 -0.71 -0.08 -6.89
CA PHE A 54 0.74 0.03 -7.06
C PHE A 54 1.28 -1.09 -7.95
N LEU A 55 0.97 -2.34 -7.63
CA LEU A 55 1.41 -3.51 -8.42
C LEU A 55 0.88 -3.46 -9.86
N THR A 56 -0.38 -3.08 -10.04
CA THR A 56 -1.01 -2.96 -11.37
C THR A 56 -0.34 -1.87 -12.21
N ARG A 57 -0.13 -0.68 -11.64
CA ARG A 57 0.55 0.44 -12.32
C ARG A 57 2.00 0.12 -12.61
N THR A 58 2.69 -0.54 -11.68
CA THR A 58 4.09 -0.94 -11.83
C THR A 58 4.24 -1.97 -12.93
N LYS A 59 3.38 -3.01 -12.99
CA LYS A 59 3.37 -3.98 -14.08
C LYS A 59 3.25 -3.29 -15.45
N LYS A 60 2.31 -2.35 -15.58
CA LYS A 60 2.11 -1.58 -16.82
C LYS A 60 3.33 -0.70 -17.16
N LYS A 61 3.95 -0.06 -16.17
CA LYS A 61 5.08 0.85 -16.35
C LYS A 61 6.38 0.12 -16.69
N VAL A 62 6.68 -0.98 -15.99
CA VAL A 62 7.90 -1.76 -16.17
C VAL A 62 7.81 -2.63 -17.43
N ASN A 63 6.60 -3.10 -17.78
CA ASN A 63 6.34 -3.92 -18.97
C ASN A 63 7.29 -5.14 -19.10
N ASP A 64 7.66 -5.73 -17.96
CA ASP A 64 8.52 -6.91 -17.91
C ASP A 64 7.69 -8.18 -18.14
N PRO A 65 8.01 -9.01 -19.15
CA PRO A 65 7.37 -10.31 -19.36
C PRO A 65 7.50 -11.27 -18.17
N LYS A 66 8.51 -11.07 -17.31
CA LYS A 66 8.76 -11.85 -16.09
C LYS A 66 8.18 -11.20 -14.83
N TYR A 67 7.38 -10.14 -14.96
CA TYR A 67 6.77 -9.49 -13.81
C TYR A 67 5.97 -10.51 -12.98
N PRO A 68 6.14 -10.55 -11.64
CA PRO A 68 5.47 -11.53 -10.80
C PRO A 68 3.95 -11.54 -11.01
N LYS A 69 3.36 -12.72 -11.07
CA LYS A 69 1.90 -12.86 -11.05
C LYS A 69 1.42 -12.61 -9.62
N PHE A 70 0.33 -11.86 -9.49
CA PHE A 70 -0.33 -11.60 -8.22
C PHE A 70 -1.84 -11.74 -8.41
N THR A 71 -2.52 -12.14 -7.35
CA THR A 71 -3.98 -12.18 -7.27
C THR A 71 -4.47 -10.93 -6.55
N TYR A 72 -5.63 -10.43 -6.95
CA TYR A 72 -6.28 -9.37 -6.20
C TYR A 72 -6.81 -9.94 -4.88
N PHE A 73 -6.72 -9.15 -3.82
CA PHE A 73 -7.40 -9.41 -2.57
C PHE A 73 -8.90 -9.62 -2.82
N ASP A 74 -9.42 -10.70 -2.29
CA ASP A 74 -10.83 -11.06 -2.39
C ASP A 74 -11.61 -10.37 -1.27
N THR A 75 -12.43 -9.39 -1.61
CA THR A 75 -13.20 -8.64 -0.63
C THR A 75 -14.30 -9.46 0.04
N SER A 76 -14.63 -10.64 -0.50
CA SER A 76 -15.61 -11.54 0.13
C SER A 76 -15.09 -12.15 1.44
N THR A 77 -13.77 -12.29 1.60
CA THR A 77 -13.17 -12.86 2.83
C THR A 77 -13.32 -11.93 4.04
N LEU A 78 -13.50 -10.62 3.83
CA LEU A 78 -13.76 -9.67 4.92
C LEU A 78 -15.13 -9.87 5.57
N LYS A 79 -16.13 -10.34 4.81
CA LYS A 79 -17.50 -10.47 5.29
C LYS A 79 -17.72 -11.71 6.17
N SER A 80 -16.88 -12.74 6.03
CA SER A 80 -17.12 -14.04 6.67
C SER A 80 -16.53 -14.18 8.08
N GLU A 81 -15.58 -13.34 8.48
CA GLU A 81 -14.81 -13.55 9.74
C GLU A 81 -14.84 -12.35 10.71
N SER A 82 -15.38 -11.19 10.32
CA SER A 82 -15.15 -9.93 11.04
C SER A 82 -16.34 -8.95 11.08
N THR A 83 -17.56 -9.39 10.77
CA THR A 83 -18.70 -8.47 10.85
C THR A 83 -19.02 -8.18 12.32
N ILE A 84 -19.39 -6.94 12.67
CA ILE A 84 -19.89 -6.57 14.00
C ILE A 84 -21.01 -7.53 14.48
N ASP A 85 -21.76 -8.14 13.56
CA ASP A 85 -22.74 -9.18 13.86
C ASP A 85 -22.11 -10.39 14.57
N ASP A 86 -20.93 -10.86 14.17
CA ASP A 86 -20.26 -12.01 14.81
C ASP A 86 -19.71 -11.67 16.21
N LEU A 87 -19.39 -10.40 16.44
CA LEU A 87 -18.92 -9.86 17.74
C LEU A 87 -20.07 -9.47 18.69
N MET A 88 -21.26 -9.17 18.16
CA MET A 88 -22.44 -8.77 18.96
C MET A 88 -23.31 -9.96 19.38
N PHE A 89 -23.17 -11.11 18.72
CA PHE A 89 -24.01 -12.30 18.95
C PHE A 89 -23.24 -13.53 19.47
N ASN A 90 -21.97 -13.40 19.88
CA ASN A 90 -21.21 -14.40 20.65
C ASN A 90 -21.01 -13.96 22.11
#